data_AF-A0A3P8IP34-F1
#
_entry.id   AF-A0A3P8IP34-F1
#
_cell.length_a   1.000
_cell.length_b   1.000
_cell.length_c   1.000
_cell.angle_alpha   90.00
_cell.angle_beta   90.00
_cell.angle_gamma   90.00
#
_symmetry.space_group_name_H-M   'P 1'
#
loop_
_entity.id
_entity.type
_entity.pdbx_description
1 polymer ?
#
loop_
_entity_poly.entity_id
_entity_poly.type
_entity_poly.pdbx_seq_one_letter_code
_entity_poly.pdbx_strand_id
1 'polypeptide(L)' 'MSQVTENKVVAAPVPMTPLQEFWHYFKRNKGAVVGLVYVRS' A
#
# COMPACT_ATOMS: atom_id res chain seq x y z
N MET A 1 -27.36 -13.84 22.40
CA MET A 1 -26.12 -14.19 21.70
C MET A 1 -25.22 -12.98 21.70
N SER A 2 -24.14 -13.02 22.48
CA SER A 2 -23.17 -11.92 22.56
C SER A 2 -22.28 -11.97 21.33
N GLN A 3 -22.51 -11.09 20.35
CA GLN A 3 -21.54 -10.83 19.30
C GLN A 3 -20.33 -10.15 19.96
N VAL A 4 -19.30 -10.94 20.26
CA VAL A 4 -17.95 -10.44 20.44
C VAL A 4 -17.48 -10.01 19.05
N THR A 5 -17.86 -8.81 18.63
CA THR A 5 -17.22 -8.17 17.50
C THR A 5 -15.79 -7.90 17.94
N GLU A 6 -14.89 -8.73 17.42
CA GLU A 6 -13.44 -8.55 17.42
C GLU A 6 -13.13 -7.05 17.44
N ASN A 7 -12.61 -6.55 18.57
CA ASN A 7 -12.01 -5.24 18.64
C ASN A 7 -10.78 -5.31 17.74
N LYS A 8 -10.99 -5.15 16.42
CA LYS A 8 -9.94 -4.85 15.47
C LYS A 8 -9.47 -3.48 15.89
N VAL A 9 -8.54 -3.45 16.84
CA VAL A 9 -7.76 -2.29 17.22
C VAL A 9 -7.32 -1.71 15.88
N VAL A 10 -7.96 -0.62 15.45
CA VAL A 10 -7.59 0.10 14.25
C VAL A 10 -6.30 0.78 14.65
N ALA A 11 -5.21 -0.01 14.65
CA ALA A 11 -3.89 0.51 14.83
C ALA A 11 -3.74 1.59 13.78
N ALA A 12 -3.35 2.79 14.22
CA ALA A 12 -3.06 3.89 13.31
C ALA A 12 -2.13 3.33 12.20
N PRO A 13 -2.37 3.68 10.92
CA PRO A 13 -1.53 3.20 9.83
C PRO A 13 -0.06 3.39 10.20
N VAL A 14 0.71 2.31 10.14
CA VAL A 14 2.14 2.37 10.48
C VAL A 14 2.76 3.49 9.63
N PRO A 15 3.43 4.47 10.25
CA PRO A 15 4.09 5.53 9.50
C PRO A 15 5.02 4.91 8.45
N MET A 16 4.75 5.18 7.18
CA MET A 16 5.60 4.72 6.09
C MET A 16 6.75 5.70 5.93
N THR A 17 7.95 5.17 5.66
CA THR A 17 9.07 6.03 5.22
C THR A 17 8.76 6.62 3.84
N PRO A 18 9.37 7.76 3.46
CA PRO A 18 9.11 8.40 2.15
C PRO A 18 9.28 7.46 0.95
N LEU A 19 10.25 6.54 1.00
CA LEU A 19 10.45 5.54 -0.06
C LEU A 19 9.36 4.46 -0.06
N GLN A 20 8.92 4.01 1.11
CA GLN A 20 7.81 3.05 1.20
C GLN A 20 6.52 3.69 0.69
N GLU A 21 6.27 4.95 1.01
CA GLU A 21 5.13 5.71 0.51
C GLU A 21 5.20 5.88 -1.01
N PHE A 22 6.37 6.22 -1.55
CA PHE A 22 6.61 6.24 -2.99
C PHE A 22 6.26 4.89 -3.64
N TRP A 23 6.82 3.78 -3.18
CA TRP A 23 6.53 2.45 -3.75
C TRP A 23 5.07 2.04 -3.57
N HIS A 24 4.44 2.42 -2.45
CA HIS A 24 3.05 2.14 -2.16
C HIS A 24 2.12 2.79 -3.20
N TYR A 25 2.36 4.06 -3.52
CA TYR A 25 1.58 4.75 -4.56
C TYR A 25 2.02 4.38 -5.98
N PHE A 26 3.32 4.21 -6.21
CA PHE A 26 3.86 3.84 -7.51
C PHE A 26 3.29 2.50 -8.00
N LYS A 27 3.25 1.47 -7.14
CA LYS A 27 2.70 0.14 -7.49
C LYS A 27 1.19 0.13 -7.77
N ARG A 28 0.44 1.09 -7.23
CA ARG A 28 -1.00 1.23 -7.51
C ARG A 28 -1.27 1.71 -8.93
N ASN A 29 -0.33 2.42 -9.54
CA ASN A 29 -0.43 2.81 -10.94
C ASN A 29 0.20 1.75 -11.85
N LYS A 30 -0.64 0.84 -12.37
CA LYS A 30 -0.21 -0.22 -13.29
C LYS A 30 0.53 0.33 -14.52
N GLY A 31 0.11 1.48 -15.05
CA GLY A 31 0.75 2.11 -16.22
C GLY A 31 2.16 2.63 -15.92
N ALA A 32 2.37 3.25 -14.76
CA ALA A 32 3.70 3.69 -14.33
C ALA A 32 4.65 2.51 -14.06
N VAL A 33 4.14 1.42 -13.48
CA VAL A 33 4.92 0.19 -13.27
C VAL A 33 5.32 -0.44 -14.60
N VAL A 34 4.38 -0.53 -15.55
CA VAL A 34 4.66 -1.04 -16.89
C VAL A 34 5.65 -0.14 -17.62
N GLY A 35 5.50 1.19 -17.53
CA GLY A 35 6.44 2.16 -18.11
C GLY A 35 7.86 2.05 -17.56
N LEU A 36 8.02 1.78 -16.25
CA LEU A 36 9.33 1.51 -15.64
C LEU A 36 9.99 0.25 -16.18
N VAL A 37 9.22 -0.82 -16.41
CA VAL A 37 9.74 -2.07 -17.00
C VAL A 37 10.09 -1.87 -18.47
N TYR A 38 9.29 -1.10 -19.20
CA TYR A 38 9.42 -0.92 -20.65
C TYR A 38 10.53 0.06 -21.07
N VAL A 39 10.95 0.97 -20.20
CA VAL A 39 11.97 2.00 -20.51
C VAL A 39 13.34 1.43 -20.90
N ARG A 40 13.53 0.10 -20.78
CA ARG A 40 14.78 -0.61 -21.02
C ARG A 40 14.64 -1.86 -21.90
N SER A 41 13.51 -2.04 -22.60
CA SER A 41 13.40 -2.99 -23.73
C SER A 41 13.76 -2.31 -25.04
#